data_AF-A0A6M0K349-F1
#
_entry.id   AF-A0A6M0K349-F1
#
_cell.length_a   1.000
_cell.length_b   1.000
_cell.length_c   1.000
_cell.angle_alpha   90.00
_cell.angle_beta   90.00
_cell.angle_gamma   90.00
#
_symmetry.space_group_name_H-M   'P 1'
#
loop_
_entity.id
_entity.type
_entity.pdbx_description
1 polymer ?
#
loop_
_entity_poly.entity_id
_entity_poly.type
_entity_poly.pdbx_seq_one_letter_code
_entity_poly.pdbx_strand_id
1 'polypeptide(L)'
;MDLQTYGNAIEGALCAYDMENDSTLSDNDAIRILELLIDKYHFKDQKTNDEREIVKNGVAFVDNAIDIDLKKVGDEEITKVLGVIRFVAKRRTKIGREYMSVIRQYVGMRVGSGMRVLQR
;
A
#
# COMPACT_ATOMS: atom_id res chain seq x y z
N MET A 1 -0.49 -15.21 12.46
CA MET A 1 0.32 -14.07 12.01
C MET A 1 -0.61 -12.88 12.02
N ASP A 2 -0.25 -11.82 12.72
CA ASP A 2 -1.23 -10.79 13.11
C ASP A 2 -1.53 -9.82 11.97
N LEU A 3 -2.79 -9.37 11.86
CA LEU A 3 -3.26 -8.38 10.87
C LEU A 3 -2.38 -7.14 10.78
N GLN A 4 -1.76 -6.75 11.89
CA GLN A 4 -0.80 -5.65 11.94
C GLN A 4 0.46 -5.92 11.09
N THR A 5 0.92 -7.16 11.01
CA THR A 5 2.07 -7.56 10.17
C THR A 5 1.74 -7.39 8.69
N TYR A 6 0.52 -7.78 8.29
CA TYR A 6 0.04 -7.63 6.93
C TYR A 6 -0.14 -6.16 6.55
N GLY A 7 -0.76 -5.38 7.45
CA GLY A 7 -0.93 -3.94 7.28
C GLY A 7 0.41 -3.25 7.04
N ASN A 8 1.39 -3.54 7.91
CA ASN A 8 2.73 -2.98 7.78
C ASN A 8 3.45 -3.41 6.48
N ALA A 9 3.22 -4.62 5.97
CA ALA A 9 3.84 -5.07 4.72
C ALA A 9 3.37 -4.20 3.55
N ILE A 10 2.06 -3.92 3.48
CA ILE A 10 1.43 -3.13 2.44
C ILE A 10 1.75 -1.63 2.60
N GLU A 11 1.58 -1.08 3.81
CA GLU A 11 1.89 0.33 4.09
C GLU A 11 3.39 0.64 3.94
N GLY A 12 4.25 -0.32 4.30
CA GLY A 12 5.69 -0.23 4.07
C GLY A 12 6.06 -0.24 2.59
N ALA A 13 5.33 -1.01 1.76
CA ALA A 13 5.51 -1.00 0.31
C ALA A 13 5.07 0.34 -0.31
N LEU A 14 3.95 0.91 0.16
CA LEU A 14 3.53 2.27 -0.24
C LEU A 14 4.59 3.32 0.14
N CYS A 15 5.18 3.23 1.33
CA CYS A 15 6.26 4.14 1.75
C CYS A 15 7.52 3.99 0.89
N ALA A 16 7.93 2.75 0.60
CA ALA A 16 9.09 2.50 -0.26
C ALA A 16 8.87 3.05 -1.67
N TYR A 17 7.70 2.76 -2.27
CA TYR A 17 7.33 3.27 -3.59
C TYR A 17 7.29 4.81 -3.63
N ASP A 18 6.66 5.45 -2.64
CA ASP A 18 6.62 6.91 -2.55
C ASP A 18 8.02 7.53 -2.48
N MET A 19 8.97 6.88 -1.81
CA MET A 19 10.35 7.35 -1.75
C MET A 19 11.13 7.15 -3.05
N GLU A 20 10.91 6.05 -3.77
CA GLU A 20 11.47 5.86 -5.11
C GLU A 20 10.94 6.88 -6.14
N ASN A 21 9.82 7.53 -5.82
CA ASN A 21 9.19 8.56 -6.64
C ASN A 21 9.29 9.96 -5.97
N ASP A 22 10.43 10.25 -5.34
CA ASP A 22 10.75 11.58 -4.78
C ASP A 22 9.72 12.14 -3.79
N SER A 23 9.01 11.27 -3.06
CA SER A 23 7.94 11.63 -2.13
C SER A 23 6.80 12.41 -2.81
N THR A 24 6.38 11.98 -4.00
CA THR A 24 5.32 12.63 -4.78
C THR A 24 3.97 11.90 -4.74
N LEU A 25 3.89 10.67 -4.23
CA LEU A 25 2.65 9.88 -4.16
C LEU A 25 1.59 10.52 -3.24
N SER A 26 0.53 11.10 -3.80
CA SER A 26 -0.54 11.68 -2.97
C SER A 26 -1.35 10.62 -2.23
N ASP A 27 -2.10 11.00 -1.19
CA ASP A 27 -3.01 10.06 -0.53
C ASP A 27 -4.06 9.54 -1.51
N ASN A 28 -4.51 10.35 -2.48
CA ASN A 28 -5.44 9.93 -3.52
C ASN A 28 -4.83 8.86 -4.44
N ASP A 29 -3.54 8.95 -4.76
CA ASP A 29 -2.85 7.94 -5.55
C ASP A 29 -2.71 6.64 -4.75
N ALA A 30 -2.32 6.74 -3.47
CA ALA A 30 -2.26 5.58 -2.57
C ALA A 30 -3.63 4.90 -2.40
N ILE A 31 -4.70 5.67 -2.21
CA ILE A 31 -6.08 5.16 -2.15
C ILE A 31 -6.44 4.46 -3.45
N ARG A 32 -6.07 5.02 -4.61
CA ARG A 32 -6.36 4.42 -5.91
C ARG A 32 -5.60 3.11 -6.12
N ILE A 33 -4.34 3.05 -5.72
CA ILE A 33 -3.54 1.81 -5.72
C ILE A 33 -4.24 0.74 -4.89
N LEU A 34 -4.68 1.08 -3.66
CA LEU A 34 -5.38 0.15 -2.77
C LEU A 34 -6.72 -0.34 -3.37
N GLU A 35 -7.47 0.53 -4.05
CA GLU A 35 -8.71 0.16 -4.75
C GLU A 35 -8.45 -0.86 -5.85
N LEU A 36 -7.45 -0.63 -6.69
CA LEU A 36 -7.11 -1.55 -7.79
C LEU A 36 -6.57 -2.88 -7.28
N LEU A 37 -5.85 -2.89 -6.15
CA LEU A 37 -5.44 -4.14 -5.49
C LEU A 37 -6.65 -4.88 -4.89
N ILE A 38 -7.63 -4.17 -4.32
CA ILE A 38 -8.89 -4.79 -3.89
C ILE A 38 -9.60 -5.42 -5.10
N ASP A 39 -9.64 -4.73 -6.24
CA ASP A 39 -10.24 -5.27 -7.45
C ASP A 39 -9.53 -6.55 -7.91
N LYS A 40 -8.20 -6.58 -7.84
CA LYS A 40 -7.40 -7.78 -8.13
C LYS A 40 -7.67 -8.93 -7.15
N TYR A 41 -7.54 -8.70 -5.84
CA TYR A 41 -7.60 -9.79 -4.85
C TYR A 41 -9.03 -10.24 -4.55
N HIS A 42 -10.00 -9.34 -4.57
CA HIS A 42 -11.40 -9.64 -4.26
C HIS A 42 -12.20 -10.01 -5.51
N PHE A 43 -12.17 -9.17 -6.55
CA PHE A 43 -12.98 -9.35 -7.75
C PHE A 43 -12.28 -10.13 -8.86
N LYS A 44 -10.99 -10.48 -8.68
CA LYS A 44 -10.15 -11.17 -9.67
C LYS A 44 -9.97 -10.39 -10.98
N ASP A 45 -10.09 -9.06 -10.91
CA ASP A 45 -9.81 -8.21 -12.06
C ASP A 45 -8.31 -8.02 -12.22
N GLN A 46 -7.75 -8.56 -13.31
CA GLN A 46 -6.33 -8.48 -13.60
C GLN A 46 -5.94 -7.20 -14.35
N LYS A 47 -6.91 -6.37 -14.75
CA LYS A 47 -6.65 -5.18 -15.56
C LYS A 47 -6.54 -3.94 -14.68
N THR A 48 -5.34 -3.40 -14.60
CA THR A 48 -5.11 -2.06 -14.01
C THR A 48 -5.51 -0.98 -15.02
N ASN A 49 -6.77 -0.55 -14.99
CA ASN A 49 -7.32 0.44 -15.91
C ASN A 49 -7.13 1.91 -15.46
N ASP A 50 -6.04 2.26 -14.76
CA ASP A 50 -5.72 3.67 -14.47
C ASP A 50 -4.84 4.24 -15.59
N GLU A 51 -5.02 5.50 -15.98
CA GLU A 51 -4.21 6.12 -17.04
C GLU A 51 -2.88 6.66 -16.50
N ARG A 52 -2.77 6.87 -15.18
CA ARG A 52 -1.61 7.50 -14.56
C ARG A 52 -0.54 6.46 -14.23
N GLU A 53 0.66 6.67 -14.76
CA GLU A 53 1.80 5.75 -14.57
C GLU A 53 2.20 5.60 -13.10
N ILE A 54 2.12 6.65 -12.29
CA ILE A 54 2.39 6.57 -10.84
C ILE A 54 1.47 5.58 -10.12
N VAL A 55 0.22 5.44 -10.58
CA VAL A 55 -0.73 4.49 -10.01
C VAL A 55 -0.44 3.08 -10.52
N LYS A 56 -0.24 2.89 -11.83
CA LYS A 56 0.06 1.56 -12.41
C LYS A 56 1.32 0.95 -11.79
N ASN A 57 2.39 1.74 -11.73
CA ASN A 57 3.66 1.30 -11.17
C ASN A 57 3.54 1.04 -9.68
N GLY A 58 2.78 1.87 -8.95
CA GLY A 58 2.49 1.65 -7.54
C GLY A 58 1.69 0.37 -7.28
N VAL A 59 0.70 0.04 -8.14
CA VAL A 59 -0.02 -1.23 -8.08
C VAL A 59 0.95 -2.38 -8.24
N ALA A 60 1.75 -2.41 -9.31
CA ALA A 60 2.72 -3.49 -9.55
C ALA A 60 3.75 -3.62 -8.42
N PHE A 61 4.21 -2.50 -7.85
CA PHE A 61 5.17 -2.49 -6.76
C PHE A 61 4.61 -3.10 -5.47
N VAL A 62 3.42 -2.66 -5.05
CA VAL A 62 2.78 -3.15 -3.83
C VAL A 62 2.31 -4.60 -4.00
N ASP A 63 1.83 -4.96 -5.19
CA ASP A 63 1.43 -6.32 -5.55
C ASP A 63 2.60 -7.31 -5.41
N ASN A 64 3.77 -6.96 -5.93
CA ASN A 64 4.98 -7.77 -5.76
C ASN A 64 5.36 -7.94 -4.28
N ALA A 65 5.21 -6.89 -3.46
CA ALA A 65 5.45 -6.98 -2.02
C ALA A 65 4.45 -7.92 -1.32
N ILE A 66 3.18 -7.91 -1.73
CA ILE A 66 2.16 -8.85 -1.23
C ILE A 66 2.54 -10.28 -1.64
N ASP A 67 2.91 -10.52 -2.90
CA ASP A 67 3.28 -11.85 -3.41
C ASP A 67 4.51 -12.44 -2.71
N ILE A 68 5.49 -11.61 -2.34
CA ILE A 68 6.70 -12.04 -1.63
C ILE A 68 6.41 -12.25 -0.14
N ASP A 69 5.87 -11.23 0.52
CA ASP A 69 5.83 -11.18 1.98
C ASP A 69 4.57 -11.77 2.59
N LEU A 70 3.48 -11.81 1.81
CA LEU A 70 2.19 -12.35 2.21
C LEU A 70 1.82 -13.62 1.41
N LYS A 71 2.80 -14.30 0.81
CA LYS A 71 2.62 -15.51 -0.02
C LYS A 71 1.72 -16.60 0.57
N LYS A 72 1.69 -16.72 1.91
CA LYS A 72 0.92 -17.75 2.62
C LYS A 72 -0.44 -17.23 3.13
N VAL A 73 -0.77 -15.97 2.89
CA VAL A 73 -2.00 -15.32 3.32
C VAL A 73 -3.05 -15.49 2.24
N GLY A 74 -4.28 -15.84 2.61
CA GLY A 74 -5.37 -15.97 1.65
C GLY A 74 -5.85 -14.64 1.11
N ASP A 75 -6.38 -14.63 -0.11
CA ASP A 75 -6.89 -13.42 -0.77
C ASP A 75 -7.96 -12.69 0.04
N GLU A 76 -8.78 -13.42 0.80
CA GLU A 76 -9.80 -12.84 1.67
C GLU A 76 -9.16 -11.99 2.79
N GLU A 77 -8.08 -12.48 3.40
CA GLU A 77 -7.36 -11.73 4.43
C GLU A 77 -6.60 -10.54 3.86
N ILE A 78 -5.97 -10.72 2.68
CA ILE A 78 -5.35 -9.61 1.94
C ILE A 78 -6.40 -8.52 1.66
N THR A 79 -7.57 -8.91 1.14
CA THR A 79 -8.68 -8.00 0.84
C THR A 79 -9.15 -7.23 2.08
N LYS A 80 -9.31 -7.90 3.22
CA LYS A 80 -9.70 -7.25 4.48
C LYS A 80 -8.67 -6.21 4.92
N VAL A 81 -7.39 -6.55 4.84
CA VAL A 81 -6.31 -5.63 5.20
C VAL A 81 -6.29 -4.42 4.26
N LEU A 82 -6.33 -4.64 2.95
CA LEU A 82 -6.41 -3.57 1.95
C LEU A 82 -7.62 -2.65 2.20
N GLY A 83 -8.79 -3.23 2.49
CA GLY A 83 -10.00 -2.48 2.80
C GLY A 83 -9.87 -1.60 4.04
N VAL A 84 -9.25 -2.11 5.10
CA VAL A 84 -8.99 -1.34 6.33
C VAL A 84 -8.01 -0.19 6.06
N ILE A 85 -6.90 -0.46 5.36
CA ILE A 85 -5.91 0.57 5.01
C ILE A 85 -6.57 1.66 4.17
N ARG A 86 -7.32 1.28 3.13
CA ARG A 86 -8.06 2.22 2.27
C ARG A 86 -9.03 3.07 3.07
N PHE A 87 -9.78 2.47 4.00
CA PHE A 87 -10.71 3.19 4.87
C PHE A 87 -9.99 4.23 5.74
N VAL A 88 -8.85 3.85 6.34
CA VAL A 88 -8.05 4.76 7.16
C VAL A 88 -7.46 5.89 6.30
N ALA A 89 -6.92 5.58 5.12
CA ALA A 89 -6.38 6.55 4.19
C ALA A 89 -7.45 7.58 3.80
N LYS A 90 -8.63 7.13 3.36
CA LYS A 90 -9.77 8.01 3.03
C LYS A 90 -10.21 8.88 4.21
N ARG A 91 -10.24 8.33 5.42
CA ARG A 91 -10.64 9.08 6.62
C ARG A 91 -9.63 10.18 6.99
N ARG A 92 -8.34 9.95 6.73
CA ARG A 92 -7.26 10.88 7.09
C ARG A 92 -6.98 11.92 6.01
N THR A 93 -7.17 11.57 4.76
CA THR A 93 -6.97 12.47 3.61
C THR A 93 -7.92 13.64 3.72
N LYS A 94 -7.40 14.88 3.70
CA LYS A 94 -8.23 16.09 3.57
C LYS A 94 -7.86 16.86 2.31
N ILE A 95 -6.57 17.13 2.13
CA ILE A 95 -6.09 18.01 1.06
C ILE A 95 -4.88 17.46 0.31
N GLY A 96 -4.16 16.45 0.82
CA GLY A 96 -2.96 15.98 0.11
C GLY A 96 -2.36 14.68 0.63
N ARG A 97 -1.33 14.80 1.49
CA ARG A 97 -0.38 13.74 1.87
C ARG A 97 -0.42 13.39 3.35
N GLU A 98 -1.54 13.66 4.03
CA GLU A 98 -1.68 13.46 5.46
C GLU A 98 -1.51 12.00 5.85
N TYR A 99 -2.14 11.08 5.11
CA TYR A 99 -2.01 9.66 5.34
C TYR A 99 -0.59 9.17 5.04
N MET A 100 -0.01 9.53 3.89
CA MET A 100 1.37 9.15 3.53
C MET A 100 2.38 9.66 4.56
N SER A 101 2.19 10.87 5.10
CA SER A 101 3.03 11.42 6.17
C SER A 101 2.92 10.61 7.46
N VAL A 102 1.70 10.19 7.83
CA VAL A 102 1.45 9.37 9.01
C VAL A 102 2.11 8.00 8.86
N ILE A 103 1.85 7.26 7.78
CA ILE A 103 2.42 5.91 7.66
C ILE A 103 3.95 5.94 7.53
N ARG A 104 4.52 6.99 6.93
CA ARG A 104 5.98 7.18 6.93
C ARG A 104 6.54 7.31 8.35
N GLN A 105 5.85 8.02 9.25
CA GLN A 105 6.27 8.18 10.65
C GLN A 105 6.13 6.88 11.47
N TYR A 106 5.03 6.15 11.30
CA TYR A 106 4.69 5.02 12.19
C TYR A 106 5.11 3.64 11.66
N VAL A 107 5.12 3.46 10.34
CA VAL A 107 5.51 2.19 9.70
C VAL A 107 6.97 2.24 9.25
N GLY A 108 7.43 3.42 8.81
CA GLY A 108 8.77 3.61 8.27
C GLY A 108 8.97 2.99 6.90
N MET A 109 10.19 3.11 6.39
CA MET A 109 10.60 2.47 5.15
C MET A 109 10.78 0.98 5.36
N ARG A 110 10.34 0.17 4.39
CA ARG A 110 10.79 -1.22 4.28
C ARG A 110 12.05 -1.27 3.41
N VAL A 111 13.18 -1.64 4.02
CA VAL A 111 14.49 -1.78 3.32
C VAL A 111 14.85 -3.25 3.03
N GLY A 112 13.98 -4.18 3.40
CA GLY A 112 14.12 -5.61 3.11
C GLY A 112 13.03 -6.44 3.79
N SER A 113 13.02 -7.76 3.55
CA SER A 113 12.10 -8.67 4.25
C SER A 113 12.38 -8.62 5.76
N GLY A 114 11.40 -8.15 6.55
CA GLY A 114 11.52 -8.01 8.00
C GLY A 114 12.35 -6.82 8.52
N MET A 115 12.94 -5.97 7.67
CA MET A 115 13.77 -4.83 8.10
C MET A 115 13.12 -3.48 7.81
N ARG A 116 13.10 -2.59 8.82
CA ARG A 116 12.48 -1.27 8.74
C ARG A 116 13.41 -0.17 9.23
N VAL A 117 13.35 0.99 8.58
CA VAL A 117 13.98 2.24 9.03
C VAL A 117 12.86 3.23 9.40
N LEU A 118 12.80 3.58 10.68
CA LEU A 118 11.92 4.63 11.19
C LEU A 118 12.68 5.96 11.12
N GLN A 119 12.11 6.97 10.46
CA GLN A 119 12.57 8.35 10.60
C GLN A 119 12.04 8.89 11.93
N ARG A 120 12.95 9.38 12.78
CA ARG A 120 12.61 10.11 14.01
C ARG A 120 12.16 11.53 13.70
#